data_AF-A0A8H7UHU9-F1
#
_entry.id   AF-A0A8H7UHU9-F1
#
_cell.length_a   1.000
_cell.length_b   1.000
_cell.length_c   1.000
_cell.angle_alpha   90.00
_cell.angle_beta   90.00
_cell.angle_gamma   90.00
#
_symmetry.space_group_name_H-M   'P 1'
#
loop_
_entity.id
_entity.type
_entity.pdbx_description
1 polymer ?
#
loop_
_entity_poly.entity_id
_entity_poly.type
_entity_poly.pdbx_seq_one_letter_code
_entity_poly.pdbx_strand_id
1 'polypeptide(L)'
;MRIVTEAFSLWGIPIKYLSLLVLVVQNSALILVMRYTRASVPEDQLYLASTAVVMSEVMKALVCITLLYFAPAPGKRTLKKLVNNLNRELILQWRETLKLAIPAGLYLIQNNLQYLAVSNLDAATFQVTYQLKILTTAFFSVLILRRSLNKMKWISITLLTIGIALVVLPRNATLSSFGSFLTQTTLSDDRSDDMTDAVDNVGNQSNVKGYVAVLLACFLSGLAGVYFEKILKSPVVKPQPKYTRFQSVNTDKENSDDATSRKSSVELDQEDPLNAMEDEGVPQSAQVWVRNIQMSMFSLLFGLVFVVALQDGRKVVTEGFFAHYNALTWLVISIQAIGGLIVALVVKYADNILKGFATSISIILSMLVSVWLFNFIISGPFVLGAALVIFATRLYGM
;
A
#
# COMPACT_ATOMS: atom_id res chain seq x y z
N MET A 1 7.81 -1.69 30.46
CA MET A 1 7.58 -1.61 29.00
C MET A 1 8.77 -1.00 28.23
N ARG A 2 10.02 -1.12 28.71
CA ARG A 2 11.23 -0.53 28.06
C ARG A 2 12.26 -1.55 27.55
N ILE A 3 12.04 -2.86 27.74
CA ILE A 3 13.08 -3.89 27.53
C ILE A 3 13.01 -4.55 26.13
N VAL A 4 11.98 -4.28 25.32
CA VAL A 4 11.81 -4.92 24.00
C VAL A 4 12.26 -4.03 22.82
N THR A 5 12.64 -2.78 23.08
CA THR A 5 13.03 -1.83 22.02
C THR A 5 14.47 -1.97 21.53
N GLU A 6 15.34 -2.71 22.23
CA GLU A 6 16.78 -2.76 21.88
C GLU A 6 17.13 -3.75 20.76
N ALA A 7 16.21 -4.62 20.33
CA ALA A 7 16.55 -5.69 19.39
C ALA A 7 16.63 -5.27 17.91
N PHE A 8 16.24 -4.04 17.54
CA PHE A 8 16.17 -3.62 16.13
C PHE A 8 16.51 -2.13 15.97
N SER A 9 17.76 -1.77 16.29
CA SER A 9 18.35 -0.48 15.92
C SER A 9 19.46 -0.69 14.91
N LEU A 10 19.47 0.08 13.83
CA LEU A 10 20.58 0.14 12.89
C LEU A 10 21.33 1.44 13.20
N TRP A 11 22.59 1.34 13.63
CA TRP A 11 23.38 2.50 14.09
C TRP A 11 22.70 3.31 15.21
N GLY A 12 22.03 2.64 16.14
CA GLY A 12 21.35 3.28 17.29
C GLY A 12 20.02 3.98 16.94
N ILE A 13 19.63 4.04 15.67
CA ILE A 13 18.33 4.60 15.25
C ILE A 13 17.29 3.46 15.17
N PRO A 14 16.11 3.59 15.81
CA PRO A 14 15.04 2.62 15.67
C PRO A 14 14.62 2.44 14.20
N ILE A 15 14.49 1.18 13.73
CA ILE A 15 14.16 0.85 12.33
C ILE A 15 12.88 1.55 11.85
N LYS A 16 11.93 1.79 12.75
CA LYS A 16 10.73 2.57 12.48
C LYS A 16 11.05 3.94 11.85
N TYR A 17 11.94 4.72 12.46
CA TYR A 17 12.29 6.06 11.96
C TYR A 17 13.13 6.00 10.69
N LEU A 18 14.05 5.03 10.61
CA LEU A 18 14.83 4.80 9.41
C LEU A 18 13.93 4.47 8.20
N SER A 19 12.96 3.57 8.38
CA SER A 19 12.01 3.20 7.32
C SER A 19 11.15 4.38 6.86
N LEU A 20 10.75 5.27 7.78
CA LEU A 20 9.99 6.47 7.45
C LEU A 20 10.84 7.51 6.71
N LEU A 21 12.10 7.70 7.11
CA LEU A 21 13.03 8.61 6.42
C LEU A 21 13.29 8.13 4.99
N VAL A 22 13.57 6.84 4.82
CA VAL A 22 13.79 6.24 3.50
C VAL A 22 12.52 6.36 2.64
N LEU A 23 11.32 6.20 3.22
CA LEU A 23 10.06 6.43 2.52
C LEU A 23 9.92 7.88 2.04
N VAL A 24 10.28 8.87 2.88
CA VAL A 24 10.23 10.28 2.50
C VAL A 24 11.11 10.54 1.29
N VAL A 25 12.37 10.11 1.36
CA VAL A 25 13.35 10.32 0.28
C VAL A 25 12.91 9.61 -1.00
N GLN A 26 12.49 8.34 -0.90
CA GLN A 26 12.06 7.56 -2.06
C GLN A 26 10.81 8.15 -2.71
N ASN A 27 9.80 8.56 -1.94
CA ASN A 27 8.59 9.18 -2.50
C ASN A 27 8.90 10.52 -3.16
N SER A 28 9.75 11.36 -2.55
CA SER A 28 10.15 12.63 -3.16
C SER A 28 10.91 12.42 -4.47
N ALA A 29 11.83 11.45 -4.49
CA ALA A 29 12.55 11.07 -5.71
C ALA A 29 11.59 10.57 -6.79
N LEU A 30 10.63 9.71 -6.44
CA LEU A 30 9.63 9.21 -7.38
C LEU A 30 8.82 10.36 -8.00
N ILE A 31 8.33 11.31 -7.20
CA ILE A 31 7.56 12.46 -7.69
C ILE A 31 8.39 13.30 -8.67
N LEU A 32 9.65 13.60 -8.32
CA LEU A 32 10.54 14.40 -9.15
C LEU A 32 10.91 13.70 -10.46
N VAL A 33 11.25 12.41 -10.41
CA VAL A 33 11.59 11.62 -11.60
C VAL A 33 10.36 11.42 -12.48
N MET A 34 9.18 11.16 -11.91
CA MET A 34 7.91 11.11 -12.66
C MET A 34 7.61 12.43 -13.35
N ARG A 35 7.84 13.56 -12.67
CA ARG A 35 7.68 14.88 -13.26
C ARG A 35 8.68 15.09 -14.40
N TYR A 36 9.94 14.75 -14.22
CA TYR A 36 10.97 14.90 -15.24
C TYR A 36 10.69 14.04 -16.48
N THR A 37 10.34 12.77 -16.27
CA THR A 37 10.10 11.79 -17.36
C THR A 37 8.81 12.00 -18.13
N ARG A 38 7.81 12.67 -17.55
CA ARG A 38 6.52 12.94 -18.21
C ARG A 38 6.34 14.37 -18.68
N ALA A 39 6.91 15.36 -18.00
CA ALA A 39 6.76 16.76 -18.39
C ALA A 39 7.73 17.19 -19.50
N SER A 40 8.82 16.46 -19.70
CA SER A 40 9.88 16.81 -20.67
C SER A 40 9.76 16.04 -22.00
N VAL A 41 8.78 15.15 -22.13
CA VAL A 41 8.63 14.23 -23.27
C VAL A 41 7.28 14.51 -23.95
N PRO A 42 7.25 14.65 -25.29
CA PRO A 42 6.02 14.74 -26.07
C PRO A 42 5.03 13.60 -25.80
N GLU A 43 3.72 13.87 -25.87
CA GLU A 43 2.67 12.89 -25.52
C GLU A 43 2.72 11.59 -26.33
N ASP A 44 3.20 11.67 -27.58
CA ASP A 44 3.36 10.56 -28.52
C ASP A 44 4.49 9.59 -28.14
N GLN A 45 5.44 10.01 -27.29
CA GLN A 45 6.55 9.17 -26.83
C GLN A 45 6.42 8.79 -25.35
N LEU A 46 5.26 9.02 -24.73
CA LEU A 46 5.04 8.65 -23.33
C LEU A 46 4.87 7.14 -23.19
N TYR A 47 5.58 6.57 -22.23
CA TYR A 47 5.38 5.17 -21.84
C TYR A 47 3.99 4.98 -21.22
N LEU A 48 3.39 3.81 -21.49
CA LEU A 48 2.11 3.44 -20.90
C LEU A 48 2.25 3.24 -19.38
N ALA A 49 1.48 4.01 -18.61
CA ALA A 49 1.53 3.98 -17.15
C ALA A 49 1.12 2.60 -16.58
N SER A 50 0.13 1.97 -17.20
CA SER A 50 -0.43 0.68 -16.81
C SER A 50 0.59 -0.46 -16.91
N THR A 51 1.33 -0.53 -18.02
CA THR A 51 2.37 -1.54 -18.22
C THR A 51 3.52 -1.32 -17.24
N ALA A 52 3.90 -0.06 -16.98
CA ALA A 52 4.95 0.27 -16.00
C ALA A 52 4.58 -0.15 -14.57
N VAL A 53 3.32 0.05 -14.16
CA VAL A 53 2.81 -0.41 -12.86
C VAL A 53 2.89 -1.94 -12.76
N VAL A 54 2.49 -2.68 -13.79
CA VAL A 54 2.61 -4.15 -13.81
C VAL A 54 4.07 -4.57 -13.71
N MET A 55 4.97 -3.93 -14.46
CA MET A 55 6.41 -4.22 -14.38
C MET A 55 7.00 -3.90 -13.01
N SER A 56 6.47 -2.89 -12.30
CA SER A 56 6.87 -2.60 -10.92
C SER A 56 6.46 -3.72 -9.95
N GLU A 57 5.31 -4.38 -10.18
CA GLU A 57 4.89 -5.55 -9.39
C GLU A 57 5.75 -6.78 -9.69
N VAL A 58 6.10 -7.01 -10.97
CA VAL A 58 7.03 -8.08 -11.38
C VAL A 58 8.39 -7.89 -10.68
N MET A 59 8.97 -6.69 -10.79
CA MET A 59 10.26 -6.39 -10.18
C MET A 59 10.21 -6.53 -8.66
N LYS A 60 9.14 -6.05 -8.03
CA LYS A 60 8.93 -6.19 -6.58
C LYS A 60 8.88 -7.66 -6.15
N ALA A 61 8.16 -8.50 -6.89
CA ALA A 61 8.10 -9.94 -6.63
C ALA A 61 9.49 -10.60 -6.76
N LEU A 62 10.25 -10.27 -7.80
CA LEU A 62 11.61 -10.78 -8.00
C LEU A 62 12.56 -10.38 -6.85
N VAL A 63 12.50 -9.11 -6.43
CA VAL A 63 13.30 -8.63 -5.29
C VAL A 63 12.90 -9.35 -4.01
N CYS A 64 11.60 -9.55 -3.74
CA CYS A 64 11.16 -10.31 -2.57
C CYS A 64 11.61 -11.77 -2.59
N ILE A 65 11.54 -12.45 -3.74
CA ILE A 65 12.03 -13.83 -3.89
C ILE A 65 13.54 -13.89 -3.63
N THR A 66 14.28 -12.91 -4.15
CA THR A 66 15.73 -12.78 -3.93
C THR A 66 16.05 -12.56 -2.45
N LEU A 67 15.35 -11.63 -1.79
CA LEU A 67 15.52 -11.37 -0.36
C LEU A 67 15.14 -12.59 0.50
N LEU A 68 14.13 -13.36 0.09
CA LEU A 68 13.75 -14.61 0.75
C LEU A 68 14.83 -15.68 0.58
N TYR A 69 15.48 -15.77 -0.57
CA TYR A 69 16.60 -16.67 -0.81
C TYR A 69 17.82 -16.34 0.05
N PHE A 70 18.10 -15.05 0.26
CA PHE A 70 19.20 -14.58 1.11
C PHE A 70 18.85 -14.47 2.60
N ALA A 71 17.61 -14.71 2.99
CA ALA A 71 17.19 -14.64 4.38
C ALA A 71 17.97 -15.67 5.24
N PRO A 72 18.45 -15.31 6.44
CA PRO A 72 19.11 -16.24 7.35
C PRO A 72 18.15 -17.39 7.71
N ALA A 73 18.45 -18.60 7.25
CA ALA A 73 17.70 -19.80 7.56
C ALA A 73 18.66 -20.88 8.08
N PRO A 74 18.25 -21.71 9.05
CA PRO A 74 19.03 -22.86 9.47
C PRO A 74 19.15 -23.87 8.30
N GLY A 75 20.38 -24.21 7.93
CA GLY A 75 20.72 -25.22 6.91
C GLY A 75 21.37 -24.68 5.62
N LYS A 76 21.64 -25.60 4.68
CA LYS A 76 22.23 -25.27 3.37
C LYS A 76 21.23 -24.50 2.50
N ARG A 77 21.70 -23.44 1.83
CA ARG A 77 20.90 -22.65 0.88
C ARG A 77 20.68 -23.47 -0.39
N THR A 78 19.44 -23.88 -0.65
CA THR A 78 19.09 -24.69 -1.81
C THR A 78 17.84 -24.12 -2.50
N LEU A 79 17.87 -24.00 -3.83
CA LEU A 79 16.72 -23.53 -4.62
C LEU A 79 15.48 -24.42 -4.43
N LYS A 80 15.68 -25.73 -4.26
CA LYS A 80 14.61 -26.68 -3.92
C LYS A 80 13.88 -26.31 -2.62
N LYS A 81 14.60 -25.81 -1.60
CA LYS A 81 14.01 -25.35 -0.34
C LYS A 81 13.21 -24.06 -0.54
N LEU A 82 13.71 -23.13 -1.35
CA LEU A 82 12.98 -21.91 -1.71
C LEU A 82 11.66 -22.23 -2.43
N VAL A 83 11.69 -23.09 -3.44
CA VAL A 83 10.49 -23.49 -4.20
C VAL A 83 9.50 -24.24 -3.30
N ASN A 84 9.99 -25.14 -2.44
CA ASN A 84 9.12 -25.87 -1.51
C ASN A 84 8.45 -24.91 -0.50
N ASN A 85 9.21 -23.95 0.03
CA ASN A 85 8.69 -22.93 0.93
C ASN A 85 7.65 -22.02 0.24
N LEU A 86 7.92 -21.58 -0.98
CA LEU A 86 6.97 -20.80 -1.77
C LEU A 86 5.71 -21.61 -2.07
N ASN A 87 5.84 -22.86 -2.51
CA ASN A 87 4.71 -23.74 -2.78
C ASN A 87 3.85 -23.94 -1.51
N ARG A 88 4.50 -24.14 -0.36
CA ARG A 88 3.83 -24.27 0.94
C ARG A 88 3.07 -23.01 1.34
N GLU A 89 3.70 -21.85 1.26
CA GLU A 89 3.10 -20.59 1.70
C GLU A 89 2.07 -20.04 0.69
N LEU A 90 2.25 -20.26 -0.61
CA LEU A 90 1.34 -19.75 -1.65
C LEU A 90 0.17 -20.70 -1.90
N ILE A 91 0.45 -22.00 -2.11
CA ILE A 91 -0.53 -22.98 -2.59
C ILE A 91 -1.16 -23.74 -1.41
N LEU A 92 -0.36 -24.30 -0.50
CA LEU A 92 -0.90 -25.05 0.64
C LEU A 92 -1.66 -24.13 1.62
N GLN A 93 -1.16 -22.92 1.85
CA GLN A 93 -1.88 -21.89 2.62
C GLN A 93 -2.76 -20.96 1.77
N TRP A 94 -3.41 -21.49 0.72
CA TRP A 94 -4.27 -20.71 -0.18
C TRP A 94 -5.28 -19.81 0.53
N ARG A 95 -5.83 -20.25 1.67
CA ARG A 95 -6.78 -19.44 2.47
C ARG A 95 -6.15 -18.15 3.02
N GLU A 96 -4.89 -18.20 3.44
CA GLU A 96 -4.16 -17.02 3.92
C GLU A 96 -3.73 -16.14 2.74
N THR A 97 -3.28 -16.76 1.65
CA THR A 97 -3.00 -16.08 0.38
C THR A 97 -4.23 -15.31 -0.10
N LEU A 98 -5.41 -15.91 -0.09
CA LEU A 98 -6.66 -15.29 -0.55
C LEU A 98 -7.09 -14.10 0.31
N LYS A 99 -6.69 -14.03 1.59
CA LYS A 99 -6.93 -12.82 2.41
C LYS A 99 -6.17 -11.61 1.86
N LEU A 100 -5.00 -11.81 1.24
CA LEU A 100 -4.24 -10.73 0.59
C LEU A 100 -4.81 -10.31 -0.77
N ALA A 101 -5.70 -11.11 -1.37
CA ALA A 101 -6.47 -10.70 -2.54
C ALA A 101 -7.46 -9.56 -2.20
N ILE A 102 -7.98 -9.53 -0.98
CA ILE A 102 -8.92 -8.50 -0.51
C ILE A 102 -8.31 -7.08 -0.62
N PRO A 103 -7.17 -6.76 0.01
CA PRO A 103 -6.59 -5.42 -0.12
C PRO A 103 -6.17 -5.12 -1.57
N ALA A 104 -5.68 -6.09 -2.33
CA ALA A 104 -5.35 -5.89 -3.75
C ALA A 104 -6.58 -5.54 -4.59
N GLY A 105 -7.70 -6.22 -4.40
CA GLY A 105 -8.97 -5.93 -5.07
C GLY A 105 -9.57 -4.58 -4.63
N LEU A 106 -9.50 -4.24 -3.35
CA LEU A 106 -9.92 -2.94 -2.85
C LEU A 106 -9.09 -1.80 -3.47
N TYR A 107 -7.77 -1.97 -3.61
CA TYR A 107 -6.92 -1.01 -4.31
C TYR A 107 -7.25 -0.90 -5.79
N LEU A 108 -7.59 -2.01 -6.47
CA LEU A 108 -8.05 -1.99 -7.85
C LEU A 108 -9.35 -1.16 -7.99
N ILE A 109 -10.36 -1.44 -7.17
CA ILE A 109 -11.64 -0.72 -7.22
C ILE A 109 -11.43 0.76 -6.88
N GLN A 110 -10.63 1.05 -5.86
CA GLN A 110 -10.24 2.42 -5.51
C GLN A 110 -9.62 3.14 -6.71
N ASN A 111 -8.67 2.53 -7.42
CA ASN A 111 -8.00 3.16 -8.55
C ASN A 111 -8.98 3.48 -9.70
N ASN A 112 -9.93 2.57 -9.96
CA ASN A 112 -10.98 2.80 -10.95
C ASN A 112 -11.93 3.93 -10.55
N LEU A 113 -12.35 3.97 -9.29
CA LEU A 113 -13.17 5.07 -8.75
C LEU A 113 -12.41 6.40 -8.78
N GLN A 114 -11.09 6.37 -8.60
CA GLN A 114 -10.25 7.56 -8.72
C GLN A 114 -10.27 8.11 -10.15
N TYR A 115 -10.15 7.24 -11.16
CA TYR A 115 -10.26 7.65 -12.56
C TYR A 115 -11.66 8.22 -12.87
N LEU A 116 -12.71 7.53 -12.40
CA LEU A 116 -14.09 8.01 -12.55
C LEU A 116 -14.27 9.41 -11.90
N ALA A 117 -13.72 9.62 -10.70
CA ALA A 117 -13.78 10.92 -10.04
C ALA A 117 -13.03 12.01 -10.80
N VAL A 118 -11.81 11.75 -11.29
CA VAL A 118 -11.02 12.71 -12.07
C VAL A 118 -11.71 13.09 -13.38
N SER A 119 -12.45 12.16 -13.99
CA SER A 119 -13.21 12.44 -15.22
C SER A 119 -14.50 13.25 -15.00
N ASN A 120 -14.99 13.36 -13.76
CA ASN A 120 -16.27 14.00 -13.43
C ASN A 120 -16.15 15.18 -12.46
N LEU A 121 -14.97 15.45 -11.91
CA LEU A 121 -14.69 16.58 -11.02
C LEU A 121 -13.55 17.42 -11.58
N ASP A 122 -13.56 18.72 -11.33
CA ASP A 122 -12.40 19.55 -11.59
C ASP A 122 -11.20 19.12 -10.72
N ALA A 123 -10.00 19.42 -11.19
CA ALA A 123 -8.77 18.97 -10.54
C ALA A 123 -8.63 19.48 -9.09
N ALA A 124 -9.13 20.68 -8.77
CA ALA A 124 -8.99 21.23 -7.43
C ALA A 124 -9.92 20.54 -6.44
N THR A 125 -11.19 20.37 -6.82
CA THR A 125 -12.16 19.61 -6.04
C THR A 125 -11.69 18.17 -5.82
N PHE A 126 -11.28 17.47 -6.88
CA PHE A 126 -10.77 16.11 -6.76
C PHE A 126 -9.59 16.02 -5.79
N GLN A 127 -8.58 16.89 -5.94
CA GLN A 127 -7.37 16.85 -5.11
C GLN A 127 -7.65 17.11 -3.63
N VAL A 128 -8.49 18.08 -3.31
CA VAL A 128 -8.86 18.41 -1.92
C VAL A 128 -9.69 17.30 -1.30
N THR A 129 -10.74 16.84 -1.99
CA THR A 129 -11.62 15.79 -1.47
C THR A 129 -10.88 14.47 -1.29
N TYR A 130 -9.93 14.14 -2.17
CA TYR A 130 -9.19 12.88 -2.09
C TYR A 130 -8.28 12.77 -0.85
N GLN A 131 -7.89 13.90 -0.22
CA GLN A 131 -7.12 13.86 1.02
C GLN A 131 -7.89 13.32 2.21
N LEU A 132 -9.24 13.25 2.13
CA LEU A 132 -10.07 12.62 3.14
C LEU A 132 -9.66 11.16 3.42
N LYS A 133 -8.95 10.52 2.49
CA LYS A 133 -8.34 9.18 2.69
C LYS A 133 -7.48 9.07 3.95
N ILE A 134 -6.87 10.17 4.41
CA ILE A 134 -6.05 10.20 5.62
C ILE A 134 -6.92 10.02 6.86
N LEU A 135 -8.06 10.71 6.91
CA LEU A 135 -9.05 10.59 7.97
C LEU A 135 -9.72 9.22 7.97
N THR A 136 -10.08 8.68 6.80
CA THR A 136 -10.66 7.32 6.71
C THR A 136 -9.65 6.26 7.15
N THR A 137 -8.36 6.41 6.81
CA THR A 137 -7.30 5.52 7.30
C THR A 137 -7.18 5.56 8.82
N ALA A 138 -7.23 6.76 9.43
CA ALA A 138 -7.22 6.89 10.89
C ALA A 138 -8.45 6.27 11.54
N PHE A 139 -9.64 6.52 10.98
CA PHE A 139 -10.90 5.93 11.43
C PHE A 139 -10.85 4.39 11.41
N PHE A 140 -10.45 3.80 10.28
CA PHE A 140 -10.31 2.35 10.19
C PHE A 140 -9.19 1.81 11.06
N SER A 141 -8.11 2.55 11.26
CA SER A 141 -7.04 2.15 12.18
C SER A 141 -7.53 2.06 13.63
N VAL A 142 -8.50 2.88 14.03
CA VAL A 142 -9.17 2.77 15.33
C VAL A 142 -10.14 1.58 15.33
N LEU A 143 -10.97 1.44 14.28
CA LEU A 143 -12.02 0.41 14.22
C LEU A 143 -11.48 -1.02 14.07
N ILE A 144 -10.56 -1.25 13.13
CA ILE A 144 -10.07 -2.58 12.74
C ILE A 144 -8.88 -3.03 13.59
N LEU A 145 -7.93 -2.12 13.86
CA LEU A 145 -6.74 -2.42 14.68
C LEU A 145 -6.95 -2.12 16.17
N ARG A 146 -8.15 -1.65 16.57
CA ARG A 146 -8.51 -1.32 17.96
C ARG A 146 -7.50 -0.39 18.65
N ARG A 147 -6.98 0.59 17.91
CA ARG A 147 -6.07 1.59 18.46
C ARG A 147 -6.83 2.68 19.19
N SER A 148 -6.30 3.16 20.31
CA SER A 148 -6.81 4.36 20.98
C SER A 148 -6.01 5.59 20.51
N LEU A 149 -6.71 6.53 19.87
CA LEU A 149 -6.17 7.84 19.52
C LEU A 149 -6.73 8.88 20.48
N ASN A 150 -5.85 9.62 21.15
CA ASN A 150 -6.25 10.73 22.00
C ASN A 150 -6.79 11.90 21.14
N LYS A 151 -7.56 12.81 21.73
CA LYS A 151 -8.13 13.99 21.06
C LYS A 151 -7.07 14.81 20.32
N MET A 152 -5.88 14.97 20.91
CA MET A 152 -4.75 15.67 20.27
C MET A 152 -4.27 14.99 18.98
N LYS A 153 -4.25 13.66 18.95
CA LYS A 153 -3.86 12.89 17.75
C LYS A 153 -4.92 13.04 16.66
N TRP A 154 -6.20 13.03 17.01
CA TRP A 154 -7.26 13.34 16.05
C TRP A 154 -7.13 14.75 15.45
N ILE A 155 -6.92 15.75 16.31
CA ILE A 155 -6.69 17.15 15.86
C ILE A 155 -5.51 17.21 14.90
N SER A 156 -4.39 16.55 15.23
CA SER A 156 -3.22 16.54 14.34
C SER A 156 -3.47 15.88 12.98
N ILE A 157 -4.28 14.81 12.91
CA ILE A 157 -4.61 14.13 11.65
C ILE A 157 -5.54 15.00 10.79
N THR A 158 -6.51 15.68 11.41
CA THR A 158 -7.36 16.66 10.72
C THR A 158 -6.54 17.81 10.17
N LEU A 159 -5.63 18.34 10.98
CA LEU A 159 -4.76 19.43 10.57
C LEU A 159 -3.81 19.02 9.45
N LEU A 160 -3.25 17.81 9.52
CA LEU A 160 -2.45 17.21 8.45
C LEU A 160 -3.24 17.16 7.14
N THR A 161 -4.49 16.72 7.20
CA THR A 161 -5.37 16.57 6.02
C THR A 161 -5.63 17.94 5.36
N ILE A 162 -5.95 18.97 6.16
CA ILE A 162 -6.13 20.34 5.69
C ILE A 162 -4.83 20.88 5.10
N GLY A 163 -3.70 20.66 5.76
CA GLY A 163 -2.39 21.13 5.30
C GLY A 163 -2.02 20.56 3.93
N ILE A 164 -2.24 19.26 3.70
CA ILE A 164 -1.97 18.63 2.39
C ILE A 164 -2.96 19.11 1.33
N ALA A 165 -4.24 19.27 1.68
CA ALA A 165 -5.22 19.82 0.75
C ALA A 165 -4.77 21.19 0.22
N LEU A 166 -4.26 22.06 1.09
CA LEU A 166 -3.69 23.35 0.71
C LEU A 166 -2.41 23.23 -0.13
N VAL A 167 -1.52 22.30 0.20
CA VAL A 167 -0.26 22.07 -0.54
C VAL A 167 -0.50 21.58 -1.97
N VAL A 168 -1.54 20.78 -2.18
CA VAL A 168 -1.83 20.10 -3.45
C VAL A 168 -2.81 20.89 -4.34
N LEU A 169 -3.36 22.01 -3.85
CA LEU A 169 -4.27 22.85 -4.62
C LEU A 169 -3.63 23.37 -5.92
N PRO A 170 -4.28 23.18 -7.09
CA PRO A 170 -3.87 23.78 -8.35
C PRO A 170 -3.89 25.31 -8.25
N ARG A 171 -2.84 25.99 -8.73
CA ARG A 171 -2.74 27.47 -8.68
C ARG A 171 -3.93 28.18 -9.35
N ASN A 172 -4.48 27.59 -10.40
CA ASN A 172 -5.57 28.20 -11.17
C ASN A 172 -6.88 28.28 -10.36
N ALA A 173 -7.07 27.39 -9.38
CA ALA A 173 -8.26 27.37 -8.54
C ALA A 173 -8.18 28.35 -7.36
N THR A 174 -6.96 28.69 -6.90
CA THR A 174 -6.78 29.57 -5.73
C THR A 174 -7.27 30.99 -5.94
N LEU A 175 -7.30 31.49 -7.18
CA LEU A 175 -7.84 32.82 -7.51
C LEU A 175 -9.37 32.82 -7.62
N SER A 176 -9.97 31.77 -8.21
CA SER A 176 -11.42 31.65 -8.38
C SER A 176 -12.15 31.31 -7.08
N SER A 177 -11.60 30.42 -6.25
CA SER A 177 -12.23 29.99 -4.98
C SER A 177 -12.10 31.02 -3.85
N PHE A 178 -11.01 31.80 -3.84
CA PHE A 178 -10.84 32.89 -2.87
C PHE A 178 -11.57 34.16 -3.32
N GLY A 179 -11.67 34.40 -4.64
CA GLY A 179 -12.52 35.43 -5.22
C GLY A 179 -14.00 35.23 -4.90
N SER A 180 -14.55 34.02 -5.08
CA SER A 180 -15.96 33.75 -4.75
C SER A 180 -16.26 33.87 -3.24
N PHE A 181 -15.28 33.59 -2.39
CA PHE A 181 -15.40 33.78 -0.93
C PHE A 181 -15.34 35.26 -0.53
N LEU A 182 -14.48 36.07 -1.17
CA LEU A 182 -14.43 37.53 -0.94
C LEU A 182 -15.64 38.27 -1.54
N THR A 183 -16.20 37.78 -2.65
CA THR A 183 -17.45 38.29 -3.24
C THR A 183 -18.67 37.97 -2.38
N GLN A 184 -18.61 36.97 -1.49
CA GLN A 184 -19.71 36.70 -0.56
C GLN A 184 -19.71 37.64 0.66
N THR A 185 -18.64 38.41 0.88
CA THR A 185 -18.49 39.33 2.02
C THR A 185 -18.68 40.80 1.65
N THR A 186 -18.96 41.13 0.37
CA THR A 186 -19.23 42.50 -0.07
C THR A 186 -20.41 42.54 -1.04
N LEU A 187 -21.45 43.27 -0.61
CA LEU A 187 -22.72 43.62 -1.29
C LEU A 187 -23.91 42.70 -1.00
N SER A 188 -24.49 42.92 0.18
CA SER A 188 -25.95 43.02 0.31
C SER A 188 -26.38 44.32 -0.40
N ASP A 189 -26.95 44.24 -1.59
CA ASP A 189 -27.95 45.24 -2.00
C ASP A 189 -28.93 44.65 -3.02
N ASP A 190 -30.17 45.09 -2.85
CA ASP A 190 -31.42 44.51 -3.31
C ASP A 190 -31.82 45.08 -4.68
N ARG A 191 -32.26 44.22 -5.62
CA ARG A 191 -33.35 44.50 -6.59
C ARG A 191 -33.67 43.30 -7.50
N SER A 192 -34.99 43.10 -7.61
CA SER A 192 -35.74 42.06 -8.30
C SER A 192 -35.91 42.25 -9.81
N ASP A 193 -36.37 41.16 -10.44
CA ASP A 193 -36.99 40.99 -11.76
C ASP A 193 -36.08 41.08 -13.01
N ASP A 194 -35.84 39.95 -13.70
CA ASP A 194 -36.74 39.52 -14.79
C ASP A 194 -36.40 38.11 -15.34
N MET A 195 -37.48 37.44 -15.75
CA MET A 195 -37.74 36.33 -16.67
C MET A 195 -36.82 35.10 -16.84
N THR A 196 -37.56 33.99 -16.89
CA THR A 196 -37.32 32.57 -17.13
C THR A 196 -36.60 32.16 -18.41
N ASP A 197 -36.25 30.87 -18.42
CA ASP A 197 -36.08 29.97 -19.58
C ASP A 197 -34.68 29.78 -20.16
N ALA A 198 -33.85 29.05 -19.40
CA ALA A 198 -33.07 27.88 -19.89
C ALA A 198 -32.21 27.33 -18.74
N VAL A 199 -32.83 26.79 -17.68
CA VAL A 199 -32.10 25.97 -16.69
C VAL A 199 -32.51 24.52 -16.90
N ASP A 200 -32.24 24.04 -18.12
CA ASP A 200 -32.17 22.61 -18.37
C ASP A 200 -31.01 22.05 -17.53
N ASN A 201 -31.39 21.19 -16.59
CA ASN A 201 -30.68 20.02 -16.03
C ASN A 201 -29.41 19.52 -16.76
N VAL A 202 -28.37 20.35 -16.90
CA VAL A 202 -27.08 19.97 -17.53
C VAL A 202 -25.91 20.02 -16.54
N GLY A 203 -26.10 20.47 -15.30
CA GLY A 203 -24.99 20.71 -14.37
C GLY A 203 -24.79 19.74 -13.19
N ASN A 204 -25.76 18.89 -12.84
CA ASN A 204 -25.74 18.26 -11.50
C ASN A 204 -25.49 16.73 -11.49
N GLN A 205 -25.76 16.01 -12.58
CA GLN A 205 -25.65 14.55 -12.59
C GLN A 205 -24.21 14.03 -12.75
N SER A 206 -23.34 14.75 -13.47
CA SER A 206 -21.92 14.40 -13.64
C SER A 206 -21.12 14.64 -12.35
N ASN A 207 -21.33 15.79 -11.71
CA ASN A 207 -20.61 16.16 -10.48
C ASN A 207 -20.94 15.23 -9.30
N VAL A 208 -22.21 14.85 -9.10
CA VAL A 208 -22.60 13.92 -8.02
C VAL A 208 -21.93 12.55 -8.18
N LYS A 209 -21.85 12.02 -9.41
CA LYS A 209 -21.13 10.77 -9.69
C LYS A 209 -19.65 10.89 -9.31
N GLY A 210 -19.03 12.03 -9.62
CA GLY A 210 -17.66 12.35 -9.23
C GLY A 210 -17.45 12.39 -7.71
N TYR A 211 -18.32 13.10 -6.99
CA TYR A 211 -18.26 13.20 -5.52
C TYR A 211 -18.46 11.83 -4.84
N VAL A 212 -19.45 11.06 -5.27
CA VAL A 212 -19.68 9.71 -4.74
C VAL A 212 -18.47 8.82 -5.01
N ALA A 213 -17.90 8.87 -6.22
CA ALA A 213 -16.73 8.09 -6.60
C ALA A 213 -15.50 8.42 -5.74
N VAL A 214 -15.18 9.70 -5.53
CA VAL A 214 -14.01 10.09 -4.72
C VAL A 214 -14.19 9.73 -3.24
N LEU A 215 -15.38 9.91 -2.67
CA LEU A 215 -15.66 9.55 -1.28
C LEU A 215 -15.54 8.02 -1.06
N LEU A 216 -16.10 7.23 -1.97
CA LEU A 216 -15.94 5.77 -1.95
C LEU A 216 -14.48 5.37 -2.13
N ALA A 217 -13.74 6.00 -3.04
CA ALA A 217 -12.30 5.75 -3.21
C ALA A 217 -11.51 6.05 -1.93
N CYS A 218 -11.80 7.15 -1.22
CA CYS A 218 -11.17 7.47 0.06
C CYS A 218 -11.49 6.42 1.14
N PHE A 219 -12.73 5.96 1.19
CA PHE A 219 -13.16 4.94 2.15
C PHE A 219 -12.44 3.60 1.90
N LEU A 220 -12.43 3.14 0.64
CA LEU A 220 -11.73 1.92 0.23
C LEU A 220 -10.22 2.03 0.45
N SER A 221 -9.61 3.20 0.22
CA SER A 221 -8.19 3.43 0.50
C SER A 221 -7.82 3.22 1.96
N GLY A 222 -8.63 3.77 2.87
CA GLY A 222 -8.43 3.60 4.31
C GLY A 222 -8.61 2.14 4.72
N LEU A 223 -9.67 1.50 4.22
CA LEU A 223 -9.97 0.10 4.49
C LEU A 223 -8.85 -0.83 4.00
N ALA A 224 -8.44 -0.71 2.74
CA ALA A 224 -7.41 -1.55 2.13
C ALA A 224 -6.07 -1.45 2.86
N GLY A 225 -5.63 -0.21 3.15
CA GLY A 225 -4.36 0.02 3.84
C GLY A 225 -4.35 -0.58 5.25
N VAL A 226 -5.39 -0.30 6.03
CA VAL A 226 -5.52 -0.78 7.40
C VAL A 226 -5.70 -2.30 7.45
N TYR A 227 -6.45 -2.86 6.51
CA TYR A 227 -6.61 -4.31 6.40
C TYR A 227 -5.30 -5.01 6.04
N PHE A 228 -4.53 -4.44 5.10
CA PHE A 228 -3.18 -4.93 4.80
C PHE A 228 -2.27 -4.87 6.04
N GLU A 229 -2.31 -3.79 6.82
CA GLU A 229 -1.56 -3.70 8.08
C GLU A 229 -1.96 -4.78 9.09
N LYS A 230 -3.26 -5.04 9.21
CA LYS A 230 -3.76 -6.12 10.08
C LYS A 230 -3.20 -7.48 9.66
N ILE A 231 -3.25 -7.81 8.37
CA ILE A 231 -2.67 -9.08 7.87
C ILE A 231 -1.17 -9.10 8.11
N LEU A 232 -0.46 -8.02 7.77
CA LEU A 232 0.99 -7.94 7.86
C LEU A 232 1.53 -7.97 9.30
N LYS A 233 0.70 -7.65 10.29
CA LYS A 233 1.03 -7.77 11.72
C LYS A 233 0.43 -9.00 12.40
N SER A 234 -0.40 -9.78 11.71
CA SER A 234 -0.97 -11.00 12.29
C SER A 234 0.12 -12.04 12.54
N PRO A 235 0.09 -12.79 13.66
CA PRO A 235 1.04 -13.86 13.93
C PRO A 235 0.90 -14.98 12.89
N VAL A 236 2.01 -15.65 12.56
CA VAL A 236 1.95 -16.80 11.65
C VAL A 236 1.41 -18.01 12.38
N VAL A 237 0.38 -18.61 11.77
CA VAL A 237 -0.22 -19.85 12.24
C VAL A 237 0.76 -20.98 11.92
N LYS A 238 1.43 -21.55 12.93
CA LYS A 238 2.22 -22.76 12.74
C LYS A 238 1.28 -23.92 12.39
N PRO A 239 1.57 -24.77 11.40
CA PRO A 239 0.79 -25.97 11.18
C PRO A 239 0.81 -26.81 12.46
N GLN A 240 -0.36 -27.23 12.94
CA GLN A 240 -0.39 -28.14 14.08
C GLN A 240 0.16 -29.51 13.63
N PRO A 241 1.03 -30.14 14.42
CA PRO A 241 1.42 -31.52 14.14
C PRO A 241 0.15 -32.36 14.17
N LYS A 242 -0.08 -33.14 13.11
CA LYS A 242 -1.12 -34.18 13.13
C LYS A 242 -0.72 -35.15 14.25
N TYR A 243 -1.44 -35.14 15.36
CA TYR A 243 -1.25 -36.15 16.40
C TYR A 243 -1.56 -37.51 15.78
N THR A 244 -0.52 -38.30 15.50
CA THR A 244 -0.66 -39.73 15.28
C THR A 244 -1.25 -40.29 16.56
N ARG A 245 -2.49 -40.80 16.47
CA ARG A 245 -3.21 -41.37 17.60
C ARG A 245 -2.40 -42.55 18.12
N PHE A 246 -1.73 -42.38 19.26
CA PHE A 246 -1.21 -43.51 20.01
C PHE A 246 -2.40 -44.38 20.41
N GLN A 247 -2.57 -45.49 19.69
CA GLN A 247 -3.49 -46.53 20.10
C GLN A 247 -2.80 -47.23 21.28
N SER A 248 -3.26 -46.94 22.50
CA SER A 248 -2.86 -47.70 23.68
C SER A 248 -3.29 -49.14 23.46
N VAL A 249 -2.33 -50.02 23.19
CA VAL A 249 -2.54 -51.47 23.26
C VAL A 249 -2.83 -51.76 24.75
N ASN A 250 -4.09 -52.04 25.06
CA ASN A 250 -4.48 -52.61 26.35
C ASN A 250 -3.88 -54.02 26.41
N THR A 251 -2.81 -54.18 27.18
CA THR A 251 -2.29 -55.50 27.54
C THR A 251 -2.98 -55.96 28.82
N ASP A 252 -4.24 -56.34 28.70
CA ASP A 252 -4.96 -57.11 29.71
C ASP A 252 -5.50 -58.37 29.04
N LYS A 253 -4.77 -59.48 29.17
CA LYS A 253 -5.31 -60.85 29.36
C LYS A 253 -4.22 -61.91 29.49
N GLU A 254 -4.17 -62.47 30.70
CA GLU A 254 -4.08 -63.89 31.08
C GLU A 254 -3.30 -64.90 30.24
N ASN A 255 -2.46 -65.65 30.96
CA ASN A 255 -2.01 -67.02 30.72
C ASN A 255 -2.95 -67.87 29.83
N SER A 256 -2.41 -68.43 28.76
CA SER A 256 -2.44 -69.88 28.47
C SER A 256 -1.70 -70.19 27.16
N ASP A 257 -1.13 -71.38 27.14
CA ASP A 257 -0.30 -72.01 26.11
C ASP A 257 -0.86 -71.86 24.69
N ASP A 258 -0.04 -71.38 23.73
CA ASP A 258 0.19 -72.11 22.46
C ASP A 258 1.30 -71.45 21.63
N ALA A 259 2.12 -72.29 21.02
CA ALA A 259 3.18 -71.89 20.11
C ALA A 259 2.60 -71.71 18.70
N THR A 260 2.55 -70.48 18.17
CA THR A 260 2.67 -70.28 16.72
C THR A 260 3.08 -68.86 16.32
N SER A 261 4.13 -68.82 15.52
CA SER A 261 4.71 -67.67 14.82
C SER A 261 3.68 -66.78 14.12
N ARG A 262 3.66 -65.48 14.45
CA ARG A 262 3.41 -64.40 13.48
C ARG A 262 4.15 -63.14 13.89
N LYS A 263 5.31 -62.92 13.26
CA LYS A 263 5.99 -61.62 13.22
C LYS A 263 5.09 -60.62 12.48
N SER A 264 4.37 -59.78 13.21
CA SER A 264 3.91 -58.49 12.69
C SER A 264 4.90 -57.43 13.18
N SER A 265 5.91 -57.17 12.34
CA SER A 265 6.79 -56.01 12.47
C SER A 265 5.94 -54.76 12.34
N VAL A 266 5.65 -54.12 13.47
CA VAL A 266 5.22 -52.73 13.49
C VAL A 266 6.47 -51.92 13.10
N GLU A 267 6.55 -51.52 11.84
CA GLU A 267 7.47 -50.47 11.41
C GLU A 267 7.07 -49.20 12.18
N LEU A 268 7.84 -48.90 13.23
CA LEU A 268 7.93 -47.55 13.75
C LEU A 268 8.52 -46.73 12.60
N ASP A 269 7.68 -45.95 11.90
CA ASP A 269 8.13 -44.85 11.06
C ASP A 269 8.88 -43.86 11.96
N GLN A 270 10.14 -44.16 12.23
CA GLN A 270 11.09 -43.28 12.85
C GLN A 270 11.40 -42.23 11.79
N GLU A 271 10.64 -41.12 11.80
CA GLU A 271 10.98 -39.94 11.02
C GLU A 271 12.45 -39.62 11.32
N ASP A 272 13.29 -39.73 10.29
CA ASP A 272 14.70 -39.39 10.36
C ASP A 272 14.83 -38.01 11.02
N PRO A 273 15.56 -37.85 12.15
CA PRO A 273 15.70 -36.57 12.82
C PRO A 273 16.29 -35.47 11.92
N LEU A 274 16.89 -35.85 10.78
CA LEU A 274 17.31 -34.93 9.74
C LEU A 274 16.13 -34.29 8.97
N ASN A 275 15.02 -35.00 8.77
CA ASN A 275 13.79 -34.47 8.15
C ASN A 275 12.99 -33.55 9.08
N ALA A 276 13.03 -33.81 10.39
CA ALA A 276 12.38 -32.96 11.39
C ALA A 276 13.00 -31.55 11.47
N MET A 277 14.29 -31.40 11.11
CA MET A 277 14.95 -30.09 10.99
C MET A 277 14.68 -29.39 9.64
N GLU A 278 14.14 -30.09 8.63
CA GLU A 278 13.84 -29.51 7.31
C GLU A 278 12.50 -28.75 7.24
N ASP A 279 11.56 -28.98 8.18
CA ASP A 279 10.24 -28.31 8.25
C ASP A 279 10.23 -27.05 9.14
N GLU A 280 11.40 -26.48 9.44
CA GLU A 280 11.49 -25.09 9.91
C GLU A 280 11.08 -24.17 8.76
N GLY A 281 9.80 -23.79 8.76
CA GLY A 281 9.19 -22.88 7.79
C GLY A 281 9.87 -21.51 7.71
N VAL A 282 9.33 -20.61 6.90
CA VAL A 282 9.97 -19.31 6.63
C VAL A 282 10.18 -18.51 7.95
N PRO A 283 11.41 -18.00 8.21
CA PRO A 283 11.71 -17.22 9.41
C PRO A 283 10.77 -16.02 9.58
N GLN A 284 10.44 -15.67 10.82
CA GLN A 284 9.50 -14.57 11.11
C GLN A 284 9.98 -13.20 10.59
N SER A 285 11.28 -12.99 10.51
CA SER A 285 11.88 -11.81 9.88
C SER A 285 11.56 -11.72 8.39
N ALA A 286 11.48 -12.86 7.69
CA ALA A 286 11.28 -12.99 6.25
C ALA A 286 9.80 -13.12 5.81
N GLN A 287 8.87 -13.31 6.75
CA GLN A 287 7.43 -13.40 6.46
C GLN A 287 6.85 -12.17 5.75
N VAL A 288 7.45 -10.99 5.95
CA VAL A 288 7.02 -9.79 5.22
C VAL A 288 7.27 -9.90 3.73
N TRP A 289 8.36 -10.57 3.33
CA TRP A 289 8.64 -10.82 1.92
C TRP A 289 7.64 -11.81 1.33
N VAL A 290 7.27 -12.87 2.07
CA VAL A 290 6.23 -13.83 1.65
C VAL A 290 4.89 -13.13 1.44
N ARG A 291 4.44 -12.33 2.43
CA ARG A 291 3.20 -11.55 2.32
C ARG A 291 3.22 -10.58 1.16
N ASN A 292 4.37 -9.99 0.88
CA ASN A 292 4.52 -9.07 -0.25
C ASN A 292 4.53 -9.80 -1.60
N ILE A 293 5.09 -11.02 -1.70
CA ILE A 293 4.98 -11.89 -2.88
C ILE A 293 3.52 -12.27 -3.13
N GLN A 294 2.81 -12.73 -2.08
CA GLN A 294 1.39 -13.07 -2.16
C GLN A 294 0.56 -11.87 -2.62
N MET A 295 0.82 -10.66 -2.09
CA MET A 295 0.13 -9.45 -2.51
C MET A 295 0.46 -9.09 -3.97
N SER A 296 1.73 -9.11 -4.37
CA SER A 296 2.14 -8.81 -5.75
C SER A 296 1.59 -9.82 -6.76
N MET A 297 1.39 -11.08 -6.38
CA MET A 297 0.73 -12.08 -7.24
C MET A 297 -0.70 -11.64 -7.61
N PHE A 298 -1.51 -11.23 -6.63
CA PHE A 298 -2.86 -10.74 -6.92
C PHE A 298 -2.86 -9.39 -7.63
N SER A 299 -1.96 -8.48 -7.25
CA SER A 299 -1.81 -7.19 -7.93
C SER A 299 -1.39 -7.35 -9.39
N LEU A 300 -0.55 -8.34 -9.72
CA LEU A 300 -0.16 -8.65 -11.08
C LEU A 300 -1.32 -9.26 -11.88
N LEU A 301 -2.06 -10.20 -11.28
CA LEU A 301 -3.25 -10.77 -11.90
C LEU A 301 -4.28 -9.68 -12.22
N PHE A 302 -4.60 -8.83 -11.23
CA PHE A 302 -5.56 -7.75 -11.41
C PHE A 302 -5.03 -6.64 -12.34
N GLY A 303 -3.74 -6.31 -12.26
CA GLY A 303 -3.11 -5.32 -13.13
C GLY A 303 -3.11 -5.74 -14.59
N LEU A 304 -2.75 -6.99 -14.89
CA LEU A 304 -2.78 -7.50 -16.26
C LEU A 304 -4.21 -7.59 -16.81
N VAL A 305 -5.15 -8.16 -16.04
CA VAL A 305 -6.52 -8.38 -16.52
C VAL A 305 -7.29 -7.07 -16.59
N PHE A 306 -7.38 -6.32 -15.49
CA PHE A 306 -8.29 -5.18 -15.42
C PHE A 306 -7.68 -3.87 -15.90
N VAL A 307 -6.37 -3.67 -15.76
CA VAL A 307 -5.73 -2.41 -16.17
C VAL A 307 -5.19 -2.54 -17.58
N VAL A 308 -4.29 -3.50 -17.83
CA VAL A 308 -3.65 -3.64 -19.14
C VAL A 308 -4.63 -4.16 -20.20
N ALA A 309 -5.36 -5.25 -19.94
CA ALA A 309 -6.22 -5.83 -20.98
C ALA A 309 -7.54 -5.07 -21.17
N LEU A 310 -8.20 -4.64 -20.10
CA LEU A 310 -9.52 -3.99 -20.20
C LEU A 310 -9.47 -2.46 -20.40
N GLN A 311 -8.51 -1.73 -19.81
CA GLN A 311 -8.44 -0.27 -19.99
C GLN A 311 -7.56 0.11 -21.19
N ASP A 312 -6.32 -0.38 -21.23
CA ASP A 312 -5.32 0.03 -22.24
C ASP A 312 -5.08 -1.00 -23.34
N GLY A 313 -5.89 -2.07 -23.42
CA GLY A 313 -5.61 -3.22 -24.28
C GLY A 313 -5.48 -2.87 -25.75
N ARG A 314 -6.28 -1.90 -26.24
CA ARG A 314 -6.19 -1.42 -27.62
C ARG A 314 -4.83 -0.78 -27.92
N LYS A 315 -4.35 0.09 -27.03
CA LYS A 315 -3.04 0.77 -27.16
C LYS A 315 -1.88 -0.21 -27.06
N VAL A 316 -1.99 -1.18 -26.15
CA VAL A 316 -0.97 -2.22 -25.96
C VAL A 316 -0.83 -3.12 -27.20
N VAL A 317 -1.93 -3.41 -27.90
CA VAL A 317 -1.90 -4.20 -29.14
C VAL A 317 -1.34 -3.38 -30.31
N THR A 318 -1.62 -2.09 -30.38
CA THR A 318 -1.16 -1.24 -31.49
C THR A 318 0.29 -0.77 -31.36
N GLU A 319 0.71 -0.36 -30.16
CA GLU A 319 2.05 0.21 -29.91
C GLU A 319 3.01 -0.82 -29.31
N GLY A 320 2.49 -1.88 -28.71
CA GLY A 320 3.25 -2.90 -27.98
C GLY A 320 3.28 -2.66 -26.47
N PHE A 321 3.48 -3.72 -25.70
CA PHE A 321 3.51 -3.66 -24.22
C PHE A 321 4.67 -2.80 -23.68
N PHE A 322 5.82 -2.84 -24.34
CA PHE A 322 7.03 -2.10 -23.98
C PHE A 322 7.25 -0.85 -24.85
N ALA A 323 6.18 -0.31 -25.44
CA ALA A 323 6.25 0.90 -26.25
C ALA A 323 6.87 2.05 -25.46
N HIS A 324 7.87 2.71 -26.07
CA HIS A 324 8.56 3.88 -25.50
C HIS A 324 9.28 3.64 -24.17
N TYR A 325 9.66 2.39 -23.86
CA TYR A 325 10.48 2.10 -22.68
C TYR A 325 11.92 2.53 -22.94
N ASN A 326 12.42 3.46 -22.14
CA ASN A 326 13.81 3.87 -22.12
C ASN A 326 14.44 3.63 -20.74
N ALA A 327 15.71 3.97 -20.57
CA ALA A 327 16.41 3.81 -19.29
C ALA A 327 15.73 4.58 -18.13
N LEU A 328 15.11 5.73 -18.42
CA LEU A 328 14.38 6.52 -17.43
C LEU A 328 13.06 5.86 -17.02
N THR A 329 12.34 5.21 -17.94
CA THR A 329 11.16 4.40 -17.63
C THR A 329 11.52 3.26 -16.68
N TRP A 330 12.64 2.56 -16.94
CA TRP A 330 13.14 1.52 -16.03
C TRP A 330 13.57 2.06 -14.67
N LEU A 331 14.15 3.27 -14.62
CA LEU A 331 14.44 3.96 -13.38
C LEU A 331 13.17 4.24 -12.57
N VAL A 332 12.11 4.76 -13.21
CA VAL A 332 10.80 4.98 -12.58
C VAL A 332 10.23 3.67 -12.02
N ILE A 333 10.21 2.61 -12.84
CA ILE A 333 9.72 1.29 -12.44
C ILE A 333 10.50 0.76 -11.23
N SER A 334 11.82 0.94 -11.22
CA SER A 334 12.69 0.50 -10.13
C SER A 334 12.43 1.28 -8.84
N ILE A 335 12.33 2.60 -8.91
CA ILE A 335 12.01 3.45 -7.75
C ILE A 335 10.61 3.11 -7.21
N GLN A 336 9.64 2.82 -8.08
CA GLN A 336 8.28 2.42 -7.70
C GLN A 336 8.25 1.05 -7.01
N ALA A 337 8.98 0.07 -7.55
CA ALA A 337 9.11 -1.25 -6.93
C ALA A 337 9.73 -1.16 -5.54
N ILE A 338 10.85 -0.41 -5.41
CA ILE A 338 11.53 -0.14 -4.12
C ILE A 338 10.57 0.57 -3.15
N GLY A 339 9.82 1.56 -3.61
CA GLY A 339 8.80 2.25 -2.81
C GLY A 339 7.75 1.31 -2.23
N GLY A 340 7.26 0.36 -3.04
CA GLY A 340 6.33 -0.67 -2.57
C GLY A 340 6.90 -1.54 -1.46
N LEU A 341 8.19 -1.92 -1.55
CA LEU A 341 8.88 -2.68 -0.50
C LEU A 341 9.03 -1.85 0.79
N ILE A 342 9.44 -0.58 0.65
CA ILE A 342 9.57 0.34 1.78
C ILE A 342 8.22 0.54 2.46
N VAL A 343 7.13 0.67 1.70
CA VAL A 343 5.76 0.77 2.25
C VAL A 343 5.44 -0.46 3.10
N ALA A 344 5.75 -1.68 2.65
CA ALA A 344 5.55 -2.88 3.45
C ALA A 344 6.37 -2.87 4.75
N LEU A 345 7.62 -2.41 4.70
CA LEU A 345 8.48 -2.26 5.88
C LEU A 345 7.96 -1.19 6.86
N VAL A 346 7.54 -0.04 6.36
CA VAL A 346 6.94 1.04 7.17
C VAL A 346 5.67 0.54 7.83
N VAL A 347 4.81 -0.19 7.11
CA VAL A 347 3.61 -0.78 7.71
C VAL A 347 3.98 -1.81 8.77
N LYS A 348 5.05 -2.61 8.58
CA LYS A 348 5.54 -3.58 9.57
C LYS A 348 6.01 -2.91 10.87
N TYR A 349 6.93 -1.94 10.75
CA TYR A 349 7.67 -1.37 11.89
C TYR A 349 7.05 -0.07 12.44
N ALA A 350 6.25 0.61 11.64
CA ALA A 350 5.46 1.78 12.01
C ALA A 350 3.98 1.42 11.90
N ASP A 351 3.21 2.24 11.18
CA ASP A 351 1.80 2.04 10.87
C ASP A 351 1.35 2.91 9.70
N ASN A 352 0.13 2.68 9.21
CA ASN A 352 -0.39 3.44 8.09
C ASN A 352 -0.63 4.93 8.39
N ILE A 353 -0.82 5.32 9.64
CA ILE A 353 -1.00 6.73 10.00
C ILE A 353 0.32 7.47 9.82
N LEU A 354 1.41 6.94 10.39
CA LEU A 354 2.77 7.48 10.24
C LEU A 354 3.25 7.43 8.78
N LYS A 355 2.86 6.40 8.02
CA LYS A 355 3.06 6.39 6.55
C LYS A 355 2.40 7.60 5.89
N GLY A 356 1.19 7.97 6.32
CA GLY A 356 0.50 9.18 5.88
C GLY A 356 1.31 10.45 6.16
N PHE A 357 1.79 10.63 7.39
CA PHE A 357 2.67 11.76 7.75
C PHE A 357 3.95 11.80 6.90
N ALA A 358 4.65 10.67 6.75
CA ALA A 358 5.87 10.59 5.92
C ALA A 358 5.59 10.94 4.46
N THR A 359 4.49 10.44 3.89
CA THR A 359 4.08 10.78 2.52
C THR A 359 3.80 12.27 2.37
N SER A 360 3.19 12.88 3.38
CA SER A 360 2.87 14.33 3.39
C SER A 360 4.14 15.19 3.40
N ILE A 361 5.12 14.81 4.23
CA ILE A 361 6.44 15.46 4.28
C ILE A 361 7.16 15.28 2.93
N SER A 362 7.05 14.11 2.30
CA SER A 362 7.67 13.86 0.99
C SER A 362 7.11 14.74 -0.13
N ILE A 363 5.82 15.09 -0.08
CA ILE A 363 5.19 16.02 -1.03
C ILE A 363 5.79 17.41 -0.86
N ILE A 364 5.86 17.92 0.39
CA ILE A 364 6.47 19.23 0.67
C ILE A 364 7.93 19.26 0.23
N LEU A 365 8.71 18.24 0.57
CA LEU A 365 10.11 18.14 0.18
C LEU A 365 10.27 18.12 -1.35
N SER A 366 9.45 17.32 -2.06
CA SER A 366 9.49 17.27 -3.53
C SER A 366 9.14 18.60 -4.18
N MET A 367 8.23 19.37 -3.58
CA MET A 367 7.85 20.69 -4.06
C MET A 367 8.96 21.72 -3.80
N LEU A 368 9.60 21.69 -2.63
CA LEU A 368 10.75 22.55 -2.33
C LEU A 368 11.93 22.28 -3.28
N VAL A 369 12.24 21.00 -3.53
CA VAL A 369 13.27 20.64 -4.51
C VAL A 369 12.84 21.05 -5.93
N SER A 370 11.54 20.97 -6.26
CA SER A 370 11.03 21.44 -7.55
C SER A 370 11.14 22.96 -7.73
N VAL A 371 11.06 23.75 -6.66
CA VAL A 371 11.29 25.21 -6.70
C VAL A 371 12.72 25.48 -7.16
N TRP A 372 13.69 24.76 -6.59
CA TRP A 372 15.10 24.91 -6.93
C TRP A 372 15.45 24.37 -8.31
N LEU A 373 14.94 23.19 -8.68
CA LEU A 373 15.26 22.54 -9.97
C LEU A 373 14.53 23.14 -11.17
N PHE A 374 13.29 23.61 -10.99
CA PHE A 374 12.40 24.03 -12.08
C PHE A 374 11.95 25.49 -11.98
N ASN A 375 12.58 26.30 -11.11
CA ASN A 375 12.25 27.72 -10.87
C ASN A 375 10.75 27.97 -10.59
N PHE A 376 10.12 27.06 -9.85
CA PHE A 376 8.69 27.10 -9.57
C PHE A 376 8.36 28.14 -8.49
N ILE A 377 7.44 29.07 -8.77
CA ILE A 377 7.01 30.09 -7.79
C ILE A 377 6.17 29.46 -6.65
N ILE A 378 6.53 29.71 -5.40
CA ILE A 378 5.77 29.18 -4.27
C ILE A 378 4.43 29.93 -4.14
N SER A 379 3.31 29.21 -4.02
CA SER A 379 1.99 29.82 -3.77
C SER A 379 1.77 30.10 -2.28
N GLY A 380 1.00 31.13 -1.93
CA GLY A 380 0.63 31.41 -0.53
C GLY A 380 -0.01 30.21 0.19
N PRO A 381 -1.01 29.52 -0.43
CA PRO A 381 -1.61 28.31 0.14
C PRO A 381 -0.60 27.18 0.38
N PHE A 382 0.43 27.05 -0.46
CA PHE A 382 1.48 26.07 -0.24
C PHE A 382 2.25 26.34 1.06
N VAL A 383 2.64 27.59 1.32
CA VAL A 383 3.39 27.96 2.55
C VAL A 383 2.56 27.68 3.79
N LEU A 384 1.29 28.12 3.78
CA LEU A 384 0.36 27.87 4.88
C LEU A 384 0.16 26.36 5.09
N GLY A 385 -0.12 25.62 4.02
CA GLY A 385 -0.30 24.17 4.08
C GLY A 385 0.94 23.44 4.60
N ALA A 386 2.14 23.84 4.16
CA ALA A 386 3.39 23.26 4.63
C ALA A 386 3.62 23.52 6.14
N ALA A 387 3.33 24.74 6.60
CA ALA A 387 3.39 25.07 8.03
C ALA A 387 2.42 24.21 8.86
N LEU A 388 1.18 24.01 8.38
CA LEU A 388 0.19 23.15 9.02
C LEU A 388 0.65 21.69 9.11
N VAL A 389 1.24 21.14 8.05
CA VAL A 389 1.76 19.76 8.05
C VAL A 389 2.91 19.59 9.05
N ILE A 390 3.83 20.55 9.12
CA ILE A 390 4.95 20.52 10.07
C ILE A 390 4.43 20.59 11.52
N PHE A 391 3.50 21.52 11.78
CA PHE A 391 2.89 21.65 13.10
C PHE A 391 2.09 20.41 13.49
N ALA A 392 1.28 19.85 12.58
CA ALA A 392 0.55 18.60 12.78
C ALA A 392 1.49 17.43 13.12
N THR A 393 2.63 17.34 12.43
CA THR A 393 3.64 16.29 12.68
C THR A 393 4.20 16.38 14.10
N ARG A 394 4.52 17.59 14.57
CA ARG A 394 4.96 17.81 15.96
C ARG A 394 3.84 17.50 16.95
N LEU A 395 2.61 17.91 16.65
CA LEU A 395 1.44 17.69 17.51
C LEU A 395 1.12 16.20 17.70
N TYR A 396 1.28 15.38 16.67
CA TYR A 396 1.06 13.93 16.76
C TYR A 396 2.14 13.21 17.60
N GLY A 397 3.35 13.77 17.64
CA GLY A 397 4.48 13.23 18.38
C GLY A 397 4.51 13.58 19.87
N MET A 398 3.72 14.58 20.29
CA MET A 398 3.42 14.90 21.69
C MET A 398 2.37 13.92 22.24
#